data_AF-A0A242CDE1-F1
#
_entry.id   AF-A0A242CDE1-F1
#
_cell.length_a   1.000
_cell.length_b   1.000
_cell.length_c   1.000
_cell.angle_alpha   90.00
_cell.angle_beta   90.00
_cell.angle_gamma   90.00
#
_symmetry.space_group_name_H-M   'P 1'
#
loop_
_entity.id
_entity.type
_entity.pdbx_description
1 polymer ?
#
loop_
_entity_poly.entity_id
_entity_poly.type
_entity_poly.pdbx_seq_one_letter_code
_entity_poly.pdbx_strand_id
1 'polypeptide(L)'
;MKKKLIYSLVLLTGLFLVACGGSGKTEKQTDSTKESAKSSQTKDSTSESKTKSSATSSSIKASSSSETKTSQSQTAVKSENNSPANQAEMVLNELNAAFPNDRLPQAILTSQTAEYLSAATTRTADQENFRILYYAENGPISVNDNAVNNLQPIASFEKKTYSSNEAAANAVGQIIDNGGSKIDLGYGITGYQQGAAGSSYLSWQEGNWSLVVRASNIEGEKAEPLAKEVVAYLEQAMLPAPKNVGQITLTTTPSNSYQNNSVLWQKGSAVYTIQHFDALQAVKMTVSTNR
;
A
#
# COMPACT_ATOMS: atom_id res chain seq x y z
N MET A 1 52.19 13.46 -14.69
CA MET A 1 53.18 12.48 -14.20
C MET A 1 52.50 11.12 -14.01
N LYS A 2 53.29 10.05 -14.00
CA LYS A 2 52.97 8.70 -14.50
C LYS A 2 52.05 7.85 -13.59
N LYS A 3 51.28 6.98 -14.25
CA LYS A 3 50.39 5.89 -13.76
C LYS A 3 51.04 4.97 -12.73
N LYS A 4 50.22 4.32 -11.89
CA LYS A 4 50.29 2.86 -11.62
C LYS A 4 48.90 2.26 -11.34
N LEU A 5 48.46 1.39 -12.25
CA LEU A 5 47.47 0.34 -12.00
C LEU A 5 48.17 -0.83 -11.30
N ILE A 6 47.50 -1.48 -10.35
CA ILE A 6 47.88 -2.81 -9.85
C ILE A 6 46.68 -3.73 -10.05
N TYR A 7 46.82 -4.63 -11.01
CA TYR A 7 45.99 -5.83 -11.17
C TYR A 7 46.54 -6.92 -10.24
N SER A 8 45.66 -7.67 -9.59
CA SER A 8 46.01 -8.97 -9.00
C SER A 8 45.11 -10.05 -9.58
N LEU A 9 45.77 -11.09 -10.07
CA LEU A 9 45.28 -12.22 -10.87
C LEU A 9 45.77 -13.49 -10.15
N VAL A 10 44.88 -14.29 -9.57
CA VAL A 10 45.11 -15.67 -9.06
C VAL A 10 43.72 -16.25 -8.77
N LEU A 11 43.29 -17.48 -9.11
CA LEU A 11 43.73 -18.56 -9.98
C LEU A 11 42.49 -19.48 -10.13
N LEU A 12 42.27 -20.02 -11.32
CA LEU A 12 41.22 -20.96 -11.66
C LEU A 12 41.70 -22.39 -11.38
N THR A 13 40.97 -23.20 -10.60
CA THR A 13 41.14 -24.65 -10.56
C THR A 13 39.80 -25.35 -10.69
N GLY A 14 39.60 -26.01 -11.83
CA GLY A 14 38.53 -26.98 -12.05
C GLY A 14 39.01 -28.40 -11.71
N LEU A 15 38.07 -29.23 -11.28
CA LEU A 15 38.18 -30.69 -11.39
C LEU A 15 36.88 -31.24 -11.98
N PHE A 16 37.03 -31.91 -13.12
CA PHE A 16 36.07 -32.81 -13.74
C PHE A 16 36.21 -34.21 -13.14
N LEU A 17 35.10 -34.92 -12.92
CA LEU A 17 34.98 -36.39 -12.97
C LEU A 17 33.53 -36.71 -13.43
N VAL A 18 33.31 -37.15 -14.69
CA VAL A 18 33.20 -38.57 -15.15
C VAL A 18 31.96 -39.26 -14.55
N ALA A 19 30.83 -39.41 -15.28
CA ALA A 19 30.53 -40.33 -16.39
C ALA A 19 30.43 -41.83 -15.99
N CYS A 20 29.19 -42.32 -15.92
CA CYS A 20 28.71 -43.70 -16.18
C CYS A 20 27.17 -43.63 -16.12
N GLY A 21 26.33 -43.99 -17.09
CA GLY A 21 26.48 -44.93 -18.20
C GLY A 21 26.04 -46.32 -17.77
N GLY A 22 24.80 -46.73 -18.05
CA GLY A 22 24.42 -48.16 -17.97
C GLY A 22 22.97 -48.47 -17.58
N SER A 23 22.17 -48.78 -18.60
CA SER A 23 20.80 -49.29 -18.56
C SER A 23 20.68 -50.67 -17.90
N GLY A 24 19.54 -50.96 -17.27
CA GLY A 24 19.15 -52.32 -16.89
C GLY A 24 17.77 -52.40 -16.24
N LYS A 25 16.76 -52.85 -16.99
CA LYS A 25 15.50 -53.40 -16.45
C LYS A 25 15.77 -54.84 -15.99
N THR A 26 15.17 -55.27 -14.86
CA THR A 26 14.32 -56.49 -14.72
C THR A 26 13.90 -56.69 -13.25
N GLU A 27 12.67 -57.17 -13.09
CA GLU A 27 11.83 -57.41 -11.91
C GLU A 27 12.34 -58.47 -10.90
N LYS A 28 11.98 -58.34 -9.61
CA LYS A 28 11.02 -59.17 -8.85
C LYS A 28 11.21 -59.06 -7.31
N GLN A 29 10.07 -59.06 -6.59
CA GLN A 29 9.73 -59.54 -5.21
C GLN A 29 10.83 -59.56 -4.13
N THR A 30 10.61 -59.20 -2.86
CA THR A 30 9.64 -59.69 -1.84
C THR A 30 9.95 -58.86 -0.56
N ASP A 31 9.01 -58.14 0.06
CA ASP A 31 8.13 -58.54 1.19
C ASP A 31 8.59 -58.04 2.59
N SER A 32 7.59 -57.74 3.43
CA SER A 32 7.56 -57.36 4.86
C SER A 32 8.06 -55.94 5.23
N THR A 33 7.31 -55.10 5.97
CA THR A 33 6.65 -55.43 7.25
C THR A 33 5.61 -54.35 7.68
N LYS A 34 4.48 -54.83 8.23
CA LYS A 34 3.61 -54.28 9.32
C LYS A 34 2.63 -53.11 9.08
N GLU A 35 1.36 -53.48 8.83
CA GLU A 35 0.21 -53.43 9.77
C GLU A 35 0.33 -52.56 11.04
N SER A 36 -0.70 -51.94 11.62
CA SER A 36 -2.16 -51.85 11.38
C SER A 36 -2.69 -50.82 12.39
N ALA A 37 -3.74 -50.07 12.04
CA ALA A 37 -4.52 -49.31 13.02
C ALA A 37 -6.02 -49.42 12.70
N LYS A 38 -6.78 -50.07 13.60
CA LYS A 38 -8.23 -50.07 13.59
C LYS A 38 -8.78 -49.84 15.02
N SER A 39 -9.42 -48.68 15.16
CA SER A 39 -10.75 -48.44 15.73
C SER A 39 -11.01 -48.39 17.25
N SER A 40 -11.77 -47.32 17.58
CA SER A 40 -12.99 -47.21 18.41
C SER A 40 -12.95 -47.14 19.95
N GLN A 41 -13.39 -45.95 20.41
CA GLN A 41 -14.54 -45.66 21.28
C GLN A 41 -14.61 -46.08 22.77
N THR A 42 -14.94 -45.04 23.56
CA THR A 42 -15.94 -44.91 24.67
C THR A 42 -15.61 -45.22 26.14
N LYS A 43 -15.73 -44.14 26.92
CA LYS A 43 -16.53 -43.87 28.15
C LYS A 43 -16.09 -44.30 29.57
N ASP A 44 -16.39 -43.34 30.47
CA ASP A 44 -16.68 -43.39 31.93
C ASP A 44 -15.49 -43.58 32.91
N SER A 45 -15.40 -42.95 34.09
CA SER A 45 -16.17 -41.93 34.84
C SER A 45 -15.44 -41.59 36.17
N THR A 46 -15.73 -40.41 36.79
CA THR A 46 -15.75 -40.14 38.27
C THR A 46 -14.39 -39.98 39.01
N SER A 47 -14.08 -39.02 39.92
CA SER A 47 -14.79 -38.04 40.77
C SER A 47 -13.83 -37.06 41.51
N GLU A 48 -14.36 -35.87 41.88
CA GLU A 48 -14.12 -35.03 43.10
C GLU A 48 -12.79 -34.24 43.26
N SER A 49 -12.72 -32.97 43.74
CA SER A 49 -13.60 -32.19 44.63
C SER A 49 -13.31 -30.65 44.63
N LYS A 50 -14.37 -29.85 44.93
CA LYS A 50 -14.48 -28.58 45.74
C LYS A 50 -13.64 -27.33 45.34
N THR A 51 -14.06 -26.05 45.39
CA THR A 51 -15.18 -25.26 45.99
C THR A 51 -15.09 -23.83 45.39
N LYS A 52 -16.12 -23.22 44.77
CA LYS A 52 -17.22 -22.34 45.27
C LYS A 52 -16.85 -20.90 45.68
N SER A 53 -17.44 -19.89 44.99
CA SER A 53 -18.09 -18.64 45.48
C SER A 53 -18.28 -17.66 44.30
N SER A 54 -19.46 -17.43 43.71
CA SER A 54 -20.72 -16.76 44.15
C SER A 54 -20.76 -15.25 43.87
N ALA A 55 -21.74 -14.87 43.06
CA ALA A 55 -22.11 -13.51 42.69
C ALA A 55 -23.06 -12.83 43.69
N THR A 56 -23.21 -11.51 43.50
CA THR A 56 -24.47 -10.70 43.48
C THR A 56 -24.53 -9.51 44.48
N SER A 57 -24.62 -8.31 43.89
CA SER A 57 -25.43 -7.10 44.23
C SER A 57 -25.58 -6.54 45.65
N SER A 58 -25.46 -5.20 45.77
CA SER A 58 -26.50 -4.32 46.37
C SER A 58 -26.22 -2.81 46.22
N SER A 59 -27.17 -2.14 45.54
CA SER A 59 -27.86 -0.84 45.77
C SER A 59 -27.32 0.33 46.62
N ILE A 60 -27.33 1.52 45.98
CA ILE A 60 -27.97 2.84 46.33
C ILE A 60 -27.58 3.58 47.63
N LYS A 61 -27.14 4.86 47.52
CA LYS A 61 -27.87 6.08 47.96
C LYS A 61 -27.18 7.41 47.57
N ALA A 62 -28.02 8.39 47.24
CA ALA A 62 -27.77 9.74 46.75
C ALA A 62 -27.37 10.77 47.83
N SER A 63 -26.78 11.89 47.37
CA SER A 63 -26.86 13.23 48.00
C SER A 63 -26.61 14.35 46.97
N SER A 64 -27.54 15.30 46.95
CA SER A 64 -27.61 16.55 46.18
C SER A 64 -26.68 17.66 46.67
N SER A 65 -26.27 18.58 45.79
CA SER A 65 -26.50 20.04 45.95
C SER A 65 -25.92 20.84 44.77
N SER A 66 -26.78 21.70 44.24
CA SER A 66 -26.59 22.74 43.24
C SER A 66 -26.01 24.02 43.86
N GLU A 67 -25.10 24.72 43.18
CA GLU A 67 -25.03 26.18 43.27
C GLU A 67 -24.69 26.81 41.91
N THR A 68 -25.61 27.68 41.49
CA THR A 68 -25.58 28.54 40.31
C THR A 68 -24.87 29.84 40.66
N LYS A 69 -23.93 30.32 39.83
CA LYS A 69 -23.60 31.76 39.75
C LYS A 69 -23.52 32.23 38.31
N THR A 70 -24.45 33.13 37.99
CA THR A 70 -24.54 33.96 36.79
C THR A 70 -23.58 35.15 36.92
N SER A 71 -22.85 35.51 35.86
CA SER A 71 -22.81 36.87 35.30
C SER A 71 -21.75 37.07 34.21
N GLN A 72 -22.23 37.74 33.15
CA GLN A 72 -21.54 38.68 32.26
C GLN A 72 -20.63 38.17 31.13
N SER A 73 -21.28 38.06 29.96
CA SER A 73 -20.88 38.66 28.68
C SER A 73 -19.41 39.01 28.50
N GLN A 74 -18.69 38.11 27.84
CA GLN A 74 -17.65 38.49 26.90
C GLN A 74 -18.00 37.85 25.56
N THR A 75 -18.35 38.74 24.63
CA THR A 75 -18.13 38.63 23.18
C THR A 75 -17.86 37.21 22.67
N ALA A 76 -18.91 36.59 22.14
CA ALA A 76 -18.76 35.47 21.22
C ALA A 76 -17.96 35.95 20.00
N VAL A 77 -16.63 35.79 20.08
CA VAL A 77 -15.80 35.76 18.89
C VAL A 77 -16.19 34.48 18.16
N LYS A 78 -16.69 34.63 16.94
CA LYS A 78 -17.00 33.56 15.98
C LYS A 78 -16.07 32.35 16.20
N SER A 79 -16.60 31.27 16.76
CA SER A 79 -16.00 29.95 16.62
C SER A 79 -16.41 29.40 15.26
N GLU A 80 -15.75 29.87 14.20
CA GLU A 80 -15.77 29.22 12.90
C GLU A 80 -14.39 28.53 12.74
N ASN A 81 -14.38 27.27 12.30
CA ASN A 81 -13.24 26.58 11.65
C ASN A 81 -12.19 25.76 12.44
N ASN A 82 -12.56 24.93 13.42
CA ASN A 82 -11.61 23.96 14.02
C ASN A 82 -11.93 22.48 13.73
N SER A 83 -12.61 22.15 12.62
CA SER A 83 -12.83 20.74 12.27
C SER A 83 -11.58 20.13 11.62
N PRO A 84 -11.34 18.81 11.75
CA PRO A 84 -10.27 18.12 11.04
C PRO A 84 -10.31 18.34 9.52
N ALA A 85 -11.52 18.37 8.94
CA ALA A 85 -11.72 18.63 7.52
C ALA A 85 -11.24 20.02 7.10
N ASN A 86 -11.58 21.06 7.86
CA ASN A 86 -11.14 22.43 7.55
C ASN A 86 -9.62 22.56 7.73
N GLN A 87 -9.04 21.86 8.70
CA GLN A 87 -7.59 21.84 8.89
C GLN A 87 -6.87 21.13 7.74
N ALA A 88 -7.40 20.00 7.27
CA ALA A 88 -6.85 19.32 6.11
C ALA A 88 -6.90 20.20 4.85
N GLU A 89 -8.00 20.94 4.65
CA GLU A 89 -8.11 21.90 3.54
C GLU A 89 -7.07 23.03 3.63
N MET A 90 -6.80 23.55 4.83
CA MET A 90 -5.72 24.54 5.03
C MET A 90 -4.34 23.98 4.64
N VAL A 91 -4.03 22.74 5.01
CA VAL A 91 -2.77 22.08 4.64
C VAL A 91 -2.66 21.91 3.12
N LEU A 92 -3.73 21.45 2.45
CA LEU A 92 -3.73 21.27 1.00
C LEU A 92 -3.59 22.61 0.27
N ASN A 93 -4.22 23.67 0.77
CA ASN A 93 -4.07 25.03 0.22
C ASN A 93 -2.66 25.58 0.40
N GLU A 94 -2.03 25.38 1.56
CA GLU A 94 -0.64 25.76 1.79
C GLU A 94 0.31 25.03 0.83
N LEU A 95 0.12 23.73 0.63
CA LEU A 95 0.91 22.94 -0.32
C LEU A 95 0.69 23.41 -1.78
N ASN A 96 -0.55 23.67 -2.19
CA ASN A 96 -0.85 24.20 -3.52
C ASN A 96 -0.20 25.57 -3.75
N ALA A 97 -0.15 26.42 -2.73
CA ALA A 97 0.56 27.69 -2.80
C ALA A 97 2.09 27.52 -2.90
N ALA A 98 2.65 26.48 -2.26
CA ALA A 98 4.07 26.16 -2.31
C ALA A 98 4.51 25.52 -3.65
N PHE A 99 3.60 24.86 -4.37
CA PHE A 99 3.86 24.19 -5.65
C PHE A 99 2.86 24.61 -6.74
N PRO A 100 2.81 25.90 -7.13
CA PRO A 100 1.74 26.46 -7.96
C PRO A 100 1.72 25.93 -9.41
N ASN A 101 2.81 25.28 -9.87
CA ASN A 101 2.92 24.75 -11.23
C ASN A 101 2.48 23.29 -11.35
N ASP A 102 2.14 22.65 -10.24
CA ASP A 102 1.84 21.23 -10.16
C ASP A 102 0.46 21.01 -9.56
N ARG A 103 -0.28 20.04 -10.11
CA ARG A 103 -1.57 19.65 -9.56
C ARG A 103 -1.37 18.61 -8.47
N LEU A 104 -1.41 19.05 -7.22
CA LEU A 104 -1.22 18.17 -6.08
C LEU A 104 -2.49 17.34 -5.80
N PRO A 105 -2.33 16.12 -5.26
CA PRO A 105 -3.47 15.30 -4.86
C PRO A 105 -4.29 16.00 -3.77
N GLN A 106 -5.61 15.79 -3.81
CA GLN A 106 -6.59 16.36 -2.88
C GLN A 106 -7.32 15.27 -2.04
N ALA A 107 -7.22 14.00 -2.43
CA ALA A 107 -7.82 12.88 -1.72
C ALA A 107 -6.73 11.99 -1.07
N ILE A 108 -6.27 12.36 0.13
CA ILE A 108 -5.17 11.68 0.83
C ILE A 108 -5.68 10.75 1.94
N LEU A 109 -6.56 11.23 2.82
CA LEU A 109 -7.03 10.48 3.99
C LEU A 109 -7.97 9.34 3.61
N THR A 110 -8.07 8.32 4.47
CA THR A 110 -9.04 7.23 4.36
C THR A 110 -9.83 7.09 5.66
N SER A 111 -10.89 6.28 5.64
CA SER A 111 -11.63 5.94 6.87
C SER A 111 -10.80 5.14 7.88
N GLN A 112 -9.62 4.65 7.51
CA GLN A 112 -8.72 3.89 8.37
C GLN A 112 -7.62 4.78 8.99
N THR A 113 -7.49 6.02 8.54
CA THR A 113 -6.50 6.98 9.05
C THR A 113 -7.13 7.88 10.11
N ALA A 114 -6.28 8.51 10.91
CA ALA A 114 -6.74 9.63 11.75
C ALA A 114 -7.18 10.82 10.87
N GLU A 115 -7.91 11.76 11.47
CA GLU A 115 -8.70 12.75 10.72
C GLU A 115 -7.92 14.03 10.39
N TYR A 116 -6.81 14.33 11.08
CA TYR A 116 -6.00 15.52 10.82
C TYR A 116 -4.89 15.20 9.83
N LEU A 117 -4.75 16.03 8.80
CA LEU A 117 -3.72 15.90 7.78
C LEU A 117 -2.52 16.78 8.14
N SER A 118 -1.31 16.24 7.97
CA SER A 118 -0.09 17.02 7.95
C SER A 118 0.80 16.59 6.78
N ALA A 119 1.84 17.38 6.49
CA ALA A 119 2.75 17.10 5.40
C ALA A 119 4.16 17.59 5.69
N ALA A 120 5.14 16.94 5.09
CA ALA A 120 6.54 17.36 5.07
C ALA A 120 7.07 17.35 3.64
N THR A 121 7.84 18.38 3.28
CA THR A 121 8.35 18.59 1.92
C THR A 121 9.88 18.56 1.92
N THR A 122 10.49 17.97 0.90
CA THR A 122 11.96 17.81 0.85
C THR A 122 12.72 19.09 0.49
N ARG A 123 12.11 19.99 -0.29
CA ARG A 123 12.63 21.34 -0.67
C ARG A 123 11.64 22.03 -1.62
N THR A 124 11.00 23.12 -1.19
CA THR A 124 10.11 23.92 -2.05
C THR A 124 10.84 24.75 -3.10
N ALA A 125 12.16 24.96 -2.96
CA ALA A 125 12.94 25.73 -3.94
C ALA A 125 13.17 24.97 -5.27
N ASP A 126 13.15 23.63 -5.25
CA ASP A 126 13.27 22.81 -6.46
C ASP A 126 11.88 22.36 -6.93
N GLN A 127 11.26 23.20 -7.76
CA GLN A 127 9.93 22.95 -8.32
C GLN A 127 9.94 21.82 -9.38
N GLU A 128 11.12 21.39 -9.84
CA GLU A 128 11.26 20.33 -10.83
C GLU A 128 11.51 18.96 -10.17
N ASN A 129 12.00 18.94 -8.93
CA ASN A 129 12.25 17.74 -8.15
C ASN A 129 11.87 17.95 -6.68
N PHE A 130 10.69 17.48 -6.31
CA PHE A 130 10.20 17.58 -4.95
C PHE A 130 9.49 16.31 -4.52
N ARG A 131 9.42 16.12 -3.21
CA ARG A 131 8.63 15.08 -2.58
C ARG A 131 7.87 15.65 -1.40
N ILE A 132 6.60 15.28 -1.31
CA ILE A 132 5.69 15.58 -0.21
C ILE A 132 5.36 14.24 0.46
N LEU A 133 5.65 14.13 1.75
CA LEU A 133 5.20 13.05 2.62
C LEU A 133 3.94 13.53 3.34
N TYR A 134 2.90 12.69 3.38
CA TYR A 134 1.66 12.99 4.08
C TYR A 134 1.49 12.11 5.31
N TYR A 135 0.95 12.70 6.36
CA TYR A 135 0.76 12.09 7.67
C TYR A 135 -0.69 12.28 8.11
N ALA A 136 -1.22 11.31 8.84
CA ALA A 136 -2.56 11.38 9.40
C ALA A 136 -2.48 11.18 10.91
N GLU A 137 -2.92 12.18 11.66
CA GLU A 137 -2.68 12.29 13.09
C GLU A 137 -3.98 12.59 13.87
N ASN A 138 -3.95 12.35 15.18
CA ASN A 138 -5.11 12.58 16.07
C ASN A 138 -5.29 14.06 16.46
N GLY A 139 -4.39 14.93 16.03
CA GLY A 139 -4.45 16.37 16.26
C GLY A 139 -3.75 17.13 15.14
N PRO A 140 -3.99 18.46 15.04
CA PRO A 140 -3.43 19.26 13.98
C PRO A 140 -1.92 19.40 14.12
N ILE A 141 -1.19 19.20 13.02
CA ILE A 141 0.24 19.44 12.92
C ILE A 141 0.50 20.28 11.67
N SER A 142 1.20 21.40 11.82
CA SER A 142 1.54 22.31 10.72
C SER A 142 2.41 21.64 9.66
N VAL A 143 2.36 22.14 8.43
CA VAL A 143 3.22 21.66 7.34
C VAL A 143 4.69 21.91 7.68
N ASN A 144 5.54 20.90 7.43
CA ASN A 144 6.97 20.90 7.75
C ASN A 144 7.31 21.05 9.25
N ASP A 145 6.37 20.80 10.16
CA ASP A 145 6.68 20.77 11.59
C ASP A 145 7.63 19.60 11.91
N ASN A 146 8.63 19.83 12.77
CA ASN A 146 9.61 18.81 13.14
C ASN A 146 8.99 17.58 13.84
N ALA A 147 7.78 17.70 14.39
CA ALA A 147 7.04 16.60 14.99
C ALA A 147 6.88 15.41 14.03
N VAL A 148 6.71 15.68 12.72
CA VAL A 148 6.50 14.64 11.69
C VAL A 148 7.72 13.76 11.44
N ASN A 149 8.92 14.17 11.87
CA ASN A 149 10.15 13.39 11.68
C ASN A 149 10.16 12.05 12.44
N ASN A 150 9.31 11.92 13.46
CA ASN A 150 9.15 10.70 14.25
C ASN A 150 7.84 9.94 13.92
N LEU A 151 7.10 10.38 12.90
CA LEU A 151 5.83 9.82 12.50
C LEU A 151 5.99 8.99 11.23
N GLN A 152 5.07 8.04 11.03
CA GLN A 152 5.04 7.20 9.84
C GLN A 152 4.17 7.88 8.77
N PRO A 153 4.71 8.20 7.58
CA PRO A 153 3.88 8.68 6.49
C PRO A 153 2.86 7.64 6.07
N ILE A 154 1.66 8.09 5.70
CA ILE A 154 0.59 7.28 5.10
C ILE A 154 0.63 7.33 3.57
N ALA A 155 1.23 8.37 3.00
CA ALA A 155 1.32 8.57 1.56
C ALA A 155 2.52 9.43 1.19
N SER A 156 2.86 9.42 -0.10
CA SER A 156 3.75 10.42 -0.68
C SER A 156 3.33 10.82 -2.09
N PHE A 157 3.66 12.05 -2.47
CA PHE A 157 3.58 12.57 -3.82
C PHE A 157 4.95 13.12 -4.22
N GLU A 158 5.52 12.62 -5.31
CA GLU A 158 6.83 13.02 -5.80
C GLU A 158 6.74 13.44 -7.26
N LYS A 159 7.47 14.49 -7.61
CA LYS A 159 7.80 14.84 -8.99
C LYS A 159 9.30 14.72 -9.15
N LYS A 160 9.73 14.08 -10.24
CA LYS A 160 11.13 13.99 -10.61
C LYS A 160 11.30 14.24 -12.10
N THR A 161 12.24 15.12 -12.45
CA THR A 161 12.53 15.48 -13.83
C THR A 161 13.74 14.71 -14.35
N TYR A 162 13.61 14.17 -15.55
CA TYR A 162 14.62 13.38 -16.25
C TYR A 162 15.19 14.15 -17.44
N SER A 163 16.30 13.65 -17.99
CA SER A 163 16.99 14.28 -19.12
C SER A 163 16.20 14.25 -20.43
N SER A 164 15.25 13.32 -20.59
CA SER A 164 14.42 13.21 -21.79
C SER A 164 13.06 12.56 -21.50
N ASN A 165 12.16 12.60 -22.48
CA ASN A 165 10.88 11.88 -22.41
C ASN A 165 11.13 10.35 -22.31
N GLU A 166 12.11 9.82 -23.03
CA GLU A 166 12.42 8.39 -23.04
C GLU A 166 12.97 7.95 -21.68
N ALA A 167 13.84 8.77 -21.06
CA ALA A 167 14.34 8.51 -19.72
C ALA A 167 13.22 8.51 -18.67
N ALA A 168 12.27 9.45 -18.77
CA ALA A 168 11.09 9.48 -17.92
C ALA A 168 10.17 8.25 -18.15
N ALA A 169 9.93 7.87 -19.41
CA ALA A 169 9.12 6.69 -19.74
C ALA A 169 9.75 5.40 -19.18
N ASN A 170 11.07 5.25 -19.33
CA ASN A 170 11.81 4.13 -18.76
C ASN A 170 11.73 4.10 -17.23
N ALA A 171 11.73 5.27 -16.58
CA ALA A 171 11.60 5.37 -15.13
C ALA A 171 10.20 5.02 -14.60
N VAL A 172 9.14 5.22 -15.40
CA VAL A 172 7.79 4.70 -15.06
C VAL A 172 7.79 3.18 -15.04
N GLY A 173 8.56 2.53 -15.92
CA GLY A 173 8.74 1.09 -15.91
C GLY A 173 7.44 0.31 -16.15
N GLN A 174 6.65 0.73 -17.14
CA GLN A 174 5.35 0.13 -17.45
C GLN A 174 5.47 -1.38 -17.70
N ILE A 175 4.61 -2.15 -17.03
CA ILE A 175 4.55 -3.61 -17.09
C ILE A 175 3.34 -3.99 -17.96
N ILE A 176 3.57 -4.55 -19.15
CA ILE A 176 2.49 -5.10 -19.97
C ILE A 176 2.57 -6.62 -19.92
N ASP A 177 1.56 -7.24 -19.31
CA ASP A 177 1.40 -8.69 -19.27
C ASP A 177 -0.03 -9.06 -19.64
N ASN A 178 -0.19 -9.70 -20.80
CA ASN A 178 -1.46 -10.19 -21.33
C ASN A 178 -1.45 -11.74 -21.39
N GLY A 179 -0.60 -12.37 -20.58
CA GLY A 179 -0.47 -13.83 -20.47
C GLY A 179 -1.43 -14.45 -19.45
N GLY A 180 -1.40 -15.78 -19.36
CA GLY A 180 -2.17 -16.51 -18.34
C GLY A 180 -3.68 -16.58 -18.59
N SER A 181 -4.45 -16.69 -17.51
CA SER A 181 -5.89 -16.91 -17.54
C SER A 181 -6.64 -15.58 -17.63
N LYS A 182 -7.62 -15.49 -18.53
CA LYS A 182 -8.49 -14.32 -18.65
C LYS A 182 -9.50 -14.24 -17.51
N ILE A 183 -9.70 -13.05 -16.98
CA ILE A 183 -10.68 -12.73 -15.95
C ILE A 183 -11.52 -11.55 -16.43
N ASP A 184 -12.85 -11.68 -16.37
CA ASP A 184 -13.75 -10.55 -16.60
C ASP A 184 -13.75 -9.63 -15.38
N LEU A 185 -13.29 -8.39 -15.57
CA LEU A 185 -13.26 -7.37 -14.52
C LEU A 185 -14.53 -6.49 -14.51
N GLY A 186 -15.47 -6.74 -15.43
CA GLY A 186 -16.64 -5.90 -15.65
C GLY A 186 -16.38 -4.80 -16.66
N TYR A 187 -17.46 -4.09 -17.07
CA TYR A 187 -17.39 -2.93 -17.98
C TYR A 187 -16.69 -3.18 -19.33
N GLY A 188 -16.63 -4.45 -19.77
CA GLY A 188 -15.92 -4.84 -20.98
C GLY A 188 -14.40 -4.94 -20.81
N ILE A 189 -13.88 -4.82 -19.60
CA ILE A 189 -12.46 -4.92 -19.29
C ILE A 189 -12.10 -6.39 -18.99
N THR A 190 -11.12 -6.90 -19.73
CA THR A 190 -10.55 -8.22 -19.49
C THR A 190 -9.17 -8.07 -18.83
N GLY A 191 -9.02 -8.70 -17.67
CA GLY A 191 -7.74 -8.86 -17.00
C GLY A 191 -7.09 -10.21 -17.32
N TYR A 192 -5.79 -10.29 -17.03
CA TYR A 192 -4.91 -11.42 -17.33
C TYR A 192 -4.21 -11.85 -16.05
N GLN A 193 -4.48 -13.06 -15.57
CA GLN A 193 -3.95 -13.58 -14.31
C GLN A 193 -2.87 -14.63 -14.54
N GLN A 194 -1.70 -14.39 -13.96
CA GLN A 194 -0.58 -15.33 -13.96
C GLN A 194 -0.13 -15.66 -12.54
N GLY A 195 0.11 -16.95 -12.29
CA GLY A 195 0.68 -17.43 -11.03
C GLY A 195 2.20 -17.54 -11.12
N ALA A 196 2.88 -17.21 -10.02
CA ALA A 196 4.30 -17.45 -9.79
C ALA A 196 4.51 -18.12 -8.42
N ALA A 197 5.77 -18.43 -8.09
CA ALA A 197 6.11 -18.91 -6.75
C ALA A 197 5.78 -17.83 -5.70
N GLY A 198 4.89 -18.17 -4.77
CA GLY A 198 4.50 -17.31 -3.65
C GLY A 198 3.51 -16.18 -3.96
N SER A 199 3.26 -15.82 -5.22
CA SER A 199 2.32 -14.75 -5.57
C SER A 199 1.65 -14.96 -6.92
N SER A 200 0.47 -14.37 -7.08
CA SER A 200 -0.21 -14.22 -8.37
C SER A 200 -0.29 -12.74 -8.73
N TYR A 201 -0.37 -12.46 -10.03
CA TYR A 201 -0.46 -11.14 -10.59
C TYR A 201 -1.66 -11.10 -11.54
N LEU A 202 -2.49 -10.09 -11.38
CA LEU A 202 -3.61 -9.79 -12.28
C LEU A 202 -3.35 -8.44 -12.92
N SER A 203 -3.19 -8.43 -14.24
CA SER A 203 -2.86 -7.24 -15.02
C SER A 203 -3.95 -6.91 -16.03
N TRP A 204 -4.10 -5.62 -16.32
CA TRP A 204 -4.93 -5.12 -17.41
C TRP A 204 -4.44 -3.73 -17.84
N GLN A 205 -4.98 -3.24 -18.95
CA GLN A 205 -4.61 -1.94 -19.51
C GLN A 205 -5.85 -1.07 -19.72
N GLU A 206 -5.70 0.23 -19.48
CA GLU A 206 -6.72 1.25 -19.73
C GLU A 206 -6.04 2.47 -20.39
N GLY A 207 -6.19 2.62 -21.70
CA GLY A 207 -5.48 3.65 -22.47
C GLY A 207 -3.96 3.49 -22.35
N ASN A 208 -3.27 4.56 -21.92
CA ASN A 208 -1.82 4.56 -21.69
C ASN A 208 -1.41 4.04 -20.30
N TRP A 209 -2.37 3.56 -19.49
CA TRP A 209 -2.12 2.97 -18.19
C TRP A 209 -2.01 1.46 -18.27
N SER A 210 -1.06 0.91 -17.52
CA SER A 210 -1.05 -0.50 -17.15
C SER A 210 -1.23 -0.64 -15.65
N LEU A 211 -2.04 -1.61 -15.25
CA LEU A 211 -2.41 -1.88 -13.87
C LEU A 211 -2.01 -3.31 -13.53
N VAL A 212 -1.43 -3.50 -12.35
CA VAL A 212 -1.06 -4.82 -11.80
C VAL A 212 -1.51 -4.90 -10.35
N VAL A 213 -2.27 -5.92 -10.02
CA VAL A 213 -2.59 -6.30 -8.64
C VAL A 213 -1.81 -7.57 -8.29
N ARG A 214 -0.94 -7.48 -7.28
CA ARG A 214 -0.23 -8.62 -6.71
C ARG A 214 -1.04 -9.20 -5.55
N ALA A 215 -1.16 -10.53 -5.51
CA ALA A 215 -1.76 -11.26 -4.39
C ALA A 215 -0.83 -12.36 -3.87
N SER A 216 -0.77 -12.55 -2.55
CA SER A 216 0.01 -13.61 -1.92
C SER A 216 -0.68 -14.97 -2.07
N ASN A 217 -0.02 -15.91 -2.75
CA ASN A 217 -0.50 -17.29 -2.83
C ASN A 217 -0.31 -18.04 -1.50
N ILE A 218 0.63 -17.58 -0.66
CA ILE A 218 0.94 -18.17 0.64
C ILE A 218 -0.19 -17.87 1.63
N GLU A 219 -0.69 -16.63 1.61
CA GLU A 219 -1.78 -16.16 2.47
C GLU A 219 -3.17 -16.45 1.87
N GLY A 220 -3.24 -17.12 0.71
CA GLY A 220 -4.50 -17.45 0.04
C GLY A 220 -5.26 -16.23 -0.50
N GLU A 221 -4.58 -15.11 -0.72
CA GLU A 221 -5.16 -13.87 -1.22
C GLU A 221 -5.56 -13.99 -2.70
N LYS A 222 -6.50 -13.13 -3.12
CA LYS A 222 -6.97 -13.06 -4.52
C LYS A 222 -6.92 -11.64 -5.03
N ALA A 223 -6.35 -11.46 -6.21
CA ALA A 223 -6.24 -10.15 -6.86
C ALA A 223 -7.58 -9.64 -7.44
N GLU A 224 -8.46 -10.56 -7.88
CA GLU A 224 -9.69 -10.23 -8.61
C GLU A 224 -10.63 -9.23 -7.89
N PRO A 225 -10.93 -9.35 -6.58
CA PRO A 225 -11.83 -8.42 -5.92
C PRO A 225 -11.32 -6.97 -5.95
N LEU A 226 -10.03 -6.76 -5.65
CA LEU A 226 -9.42 -5.43 -5.69
C LEU A 226 -9.36 -4.88 -7.12
N ALA A 227 -9.04 -5.71 -8.11
CA ALA A 227 -9.03 -5.30 -9.51
C ALA A 227 -10.41 -4.82 -9.98
N LYS A 228 -11.47 -5.57 -9.64
CA LYS A 228 -12.87 -5.19 -9.93
C LYS A 228 -13.28 -3.89 -9.24
N GLU A 229 -12.85 -3.69 -7.99
CA GLU A 229 -13.11 -2.46 -7.26
C GLU A 229 -12.42 -1.24 -7.90
N VAL A 230 -11.17 -1.40 -8.34
CA VAL A 230 -10.44 -0.35 -9.07
C VAL A 230 -11.11 -0.03 -10.40
N VAL A 231 -11.44 -1.04 -11.21
CA VAL A 231 -12.17 -0.84 -12.47
C VAL A 231 -13.49 -0.11 -12.22
N ALA A 232 -14.30 -0.57 -11.28
CA ALA A 232 -15.59 0.06 -10.98
C ALA A 232 -15.47 1.53 -10.52
N TYR A 233 -14.37 1.88 -9.83
CA TYR A 233 -14.07 3.27 -9.47
C TYR A 233 -13.66 4.10 -10.70
N LEU A 234 -12.79 3.57 -11.56
CA LEU A 234 -12.25 4.28 -12.73
C LEU A 234 -13.30 4.52 -13.82
N GLU A 235 -14.35 3.69 -13.89
CA GLU A 235 -15.51 3.95 -14.76
C GLU A 235 -16.25 5.25 -14.41
N GLN A 236 -16.12 5.74 -13.17
CA GLN A 236 -16.74 6.97 -12.70
C GLN A 236 -15.74 8.12 -12.55
N ALA A 237 -14.44 7.84 -12.67
CA ALA A 237 -13.39 8.78 -12.32
C ALA A 237 -12.15 8.62 -13.21
N MET A 238 -11.72 9.72 -13.83
CA MET A 238 -10.61 9.67 -14.79
C MET A 238 -9.26 9.83 -14.10
N LEU A 239 -8.31 8.96 -14.44
CA LEU A 239 -6.90 9.14 -14.13
C LEU A 239 -6.32 10.34 -14.89
N PRO A 240 -5.23 10.97 -14.40
CA PRO A 240 -4.49 11.92 -15.21
C PRO A 240 -3.96 11.22 -16.45
N ALA A 241 -4.10 11.86 -17.61
CA ALA A 241 -3.64 11.29 -18.88
C ALA A 241 -2.11 11.30 -18.93
N PRO A 242 -1.43 10.14 -18.90
CA PRO A 242 0.01 10.07 -19.08
C PRO A 242 0.35 10.45 -20.52
N LYS A 243 1.51 11.08 -20.71
CA LYS A 243 1.95 11.43 -22.07
C LYS A 243 2.10 10.18 -22.93
N ASN A 244 2.90 9.21 -22.46
CA ASN A 244 3.12 7.95 -23.15
C ASN A 244 2.82 6.74 -22.26
N VAL A 245 3.28 6.75 -21.00
CA VAL A 245 3.20 5.58 -20.12
C VAL A 245 2.77 5.95 -18.70
N GLY A 246 1.89 5.12 -18.14
CA GLY A 246 1.54 5.09 -16.73
C GLY A 246 1.53 3.65 -16.20
N GLN A 247 1.90 3.49 -14.93
CA GLN A 247 1.95 2.21 -14.23
C GLN A 247 1.27 2.34 -12.86
N ILE A 248 0.33 1.45 -12.57
CA ILE A 248 -0.28 1.28 -11.25
C ILE A 248 0.10 -0.11 -10.75
N THR A 249 0.75 -0.17 -9.59
CA THR A 249 1.10 -1.43 -8.94
C THR A 249 0.50 -1.44 -7.55
N LEU A 250 -0.44 -2.37 -7.35
CA LEU A 250 -1.20 -2.54 -6.13
C LEU A 250 -0.92 -3.92 -5.54
N THR A 251 -1.16 -4.07 -4.24
CA THR A 251 -1.11 -5.36 -3.56
C THR A 251 -2.32 -5.57 -2.68
N THR A 252 -2.77 -6.82 -2.59
CA THR A 252 -3.89 -7.20 -1.70
C THR A 252 -3.46 -7.32 -0.25
N THR A 253 -2.17 -7.59 -0.01
CA THR A 253 -1.63 -7.73 1.35
C THR A 253 -1.67 -6.38 2.08
N PRO A 254 -2.42 -6.27 3.20
CA PRO A 254 -2.44 -5.06 4.01
C PRO A 254 -1.05 -4.75 4.56
N SER A 255 -0.68 -3.47 4.56
CA SER A 255 0.59 -2.99 5.11
C SER A 255 0.41 -1.55 5.59
N ASN A 256 1.12 -1.19 6.65
CA ASN A 256 1.21 0.19 7.11
C ASN A 256 2.33 0.97 6.39
N SER A 257 3.09 0.32 5.51
CA SER A 257 4.07 1.01 4.68
C SER A 257 3.35 1.76 3.55
N TYR A 258 3.50 3.07 3.51
CA TYR A 258 2.94 3.87 2.40
C TYR A 258 3.52 3.50 1.03
N GLN A 259 4.67 2.82 0.99
CA GLN A 259 5.36 2.45 -0.26
C GLN A 259 4.77 1.18 -0.91
N ASN A 260 3.79 0.56 -0.28
CA ASN A 260 3.25 -0.75 -0.66
C ASN A 260 2.45 -0.72 -1.96
N ASN A 261 1.76 0.39 -2.22
CA ASN A 261 1.04 0.63 -3.47
C ASN A 261 1.63 1.87 -4.13
N SER A 262 1.75 1.83 -5.45
CA SER A 262 2.40 2.89 -6.21
C SER A 262 1.69 3.18 -7.53
N VAL A 263 1.68 4.46 -7.89
CA VAL A 263 1.13 4.96 -9.14
C VAL A 263 2.14 5.91 -9.75
N LEU A 264 2.66 5.59 -10.93
CA LEU A 264 3.66 6.38 -11.64
C LEU A 264 3.13 6.78 -13.00
N TRP A 265 3.27 8.05 -13.37
CA TRP A 265 2.97 8.49 -14.73
C TRP A 265 3.89 9.56 -15.23
N GLN A 266 4.11 9.51 -16.52
CA GLN A 266 4.93 10.47 -17.23
C GLN A 266 4.12 11.68 -17.70
N LYS A 267 4.68 12.87 -17.53
CA LYS A 267 4.25 14.11 -18.20
C LYS A 267 5.47 14.84 -18.77
N GLY A 268 5.70 14.71 -20.07
CA GLY A 268 6.93 15.21 -20.69
C GLY A 268 8.15 14.46 -20.14
N SER A 269 9.18 15.17 -19.72
CA SER A 269 10.36 14.59 -19.08
C SER A 269 10.22 14.42 -17.56
N ALA A 270 9.06 14.75 -16.98
CA ALA A 270 8.79 14.53 -15.56
C ALA A 270 8.04 13.21 -15.33
N VAL A 271 8.34 12.55 -14.21
CA VAL A 271 7.56 11.45 -13.66
C VAL A 271 6.96 11.91 -12.34
N TYR A 272 5.65 11.70 -12.21
CA TYR A 272 4.94 11.85 -10.95
C TYR A 272 4.76 10.47 -10.33
N THR A 273 5.00 10.38 -9.03
CA THR A 273 4.86 9.15 -8.25
C THR A 273 3.93 9.41 -7.07
N ILE A 274 2.87 8.63 -6.95
CA ILE A 274 2.06 8.50 -5.75
C ILE A 274 2.38 7.17 -5.10
N GLN A 275 2.54 7.19 -3.79
CA GLN A 275 2.61 6.00 -2.96
C GLN A 275 1.60 6.12 -1.83
N HIS A 276 0.88 5.05 -1.53
CA HIS A 276 -0.10 5.04 -0.46
C HIS A 276 -0.18 3.65 0.20
N PHE A 277 -0.44 3.60 1.51
CA PHE A 277 -0.51 2.32 2.23
C PHE A 277 -1.75 1.49 1.82
N ASP A 278 -2.87 2.18 1.59
CA ASP A 278 -4.11 1.62 1.02
C ASP A 278 -4.11 1.63 -0.51
N ALA A 279 -4.47 0.50 -1.12
CA ALA A 279 -4.41 0.28 -2.56
C ALA A 279 -5.42 1.12 -3.36
N LEU A 280 -6.69 1.11 -2.96
CA LEU A 280 -7.72 1.86 -3.65
C LEU A 280 -7.50 3.37 -3.46
N GLN A 281 -7.04 3.77 -2.27
CA GLN A 281 -6.73 5.17 -2.03
C GLN A 281 -5.56 5.66 -2.88
N ALA A 282 -4.56 4.83 -3.21
CA ALA A 282 -3.52 5.22 -4.17
C ALA A 282 -4.12 5.68 -5.51
N VAL A 283 -5.15 4.96 -5.99
CA VAL A 283 -5.87 5.29 -7.22
C VAL A 283 -6.72 6.56 -7.05
N LYS A 284 -7.49 6.68 -5.95
CA LYS A 284 -8.30 7.88 -5.64
C LYS A 284 -7.44 9.14 -5.50
N MET A 285 -6.31 9.02 -4.81
CA MET A 285 -5.32 10.08 -4.66
C MET A 285 -4.79 10.51 -6.02
N THR A 286 -4.51 9.56 -6.92
CA THR A 286 -4.08 9.84 -8.29
C THR A 286 -5.15 10.58 -9.09
N VAL A 287 -6.39 10.09 -9.10
CA VAL A 287 -7.52 10.76 -9.75
C VAL A 287 -7.70 12.19 -9.25
N SER A 288 -7.47 12.44 -7.96
CA SER A 288 -7.64 13.77 -7.36
C SER A 288 -6.64 14.83 -7.87
N THR A 289 -5.58 14.42 -8.59
CA THR A 289 -4.64 15.34 -9.26
C THR A 289 -5.21 15.98 -10.53
N ASN A 290 -6.39 15.55 -11.00
CA ASN A 290 -7.07 16.16 -12.15
C ASN A 290 -7.90 17.40 -11.80
N ARG A 291 -8.03 17.72 -10.51
CA ARG A 291 -8.82 18.87 -10.05
C ARG A 291 -8.07 20.19 -10.23
#